data_AF-A0A4Y9ZEE3-F1
#
_entry.id   AF-A0A4Y9ZEE3-F1
#
_cell.length_a   1.000
_cell.length_b   1.000
_cell.length_c   1.000
_cell.angle_alpha   90.00
_cell.angle_beta   90.00
_cell.angle_gamma   90.00
#
_symmetry.space_group_name_H-M   'P 1'
#
loop_
_entity.id
_entity.type
_entity.pdbx_description
1 polymer ?
#
loop_
_entity_poly.entity_id
_entity_poly.type
_entity_poly.pdbx_seq_one_letter_code
_entity_poly.pdbx_strand_id
1 'polypeptide(L)'
;MPALVLPDPRRHPQHAHYGIHNRNGNELPLLSPPASASPRAHDIDLTAARGYISARCFKDTCRPDQLHLHPTSPALELPNLSSNCAFSVPTSSFTASPTPSIASCKTSQYILYHCCNMADLGDTIQLEPNSLYVCLTQLLVPGFHWSIYITDSKGTATRYHWRQVNSRQAPTDPIEEFTYNVINPITEMTRGNNLNLAFIKITAYTAPRGGSSDYFVSVFQGVFPDSYSTVRENRRNQLTCRTWVMCALEKLRAAGIINLDAATVAGLEEKIKAVGSAVETAVANGDPHTKVATM
;
A
#
# COMPACT_ATOMS: atom_id res chain seq x y z
N MET A 1 -11.78 -19.24 51.87
CA MET A 1 -11.66 -18.84 50.45
C MET A 1 -12.87 -17.99 50.09
N PRO A 2 -12.73 -16.68 49.82
CA PRO A 2 -13.87 -15.83 49.51
C PRO A 2 -14.22 -15.91 48.02
N ALA A 3 -15.53 -15.99 47.75
CA ALA A 3 -16.07 -16.08 46.39
C ALA A 3 -16.02 -14.71 45.68
N LEU A 4 -15.52 -14.72 44.45
CA LEU A 4 -15.54 -13.59 43.51
C LEU A 4 -16.98 -13.36 43.02
N VAL A 5 -17.53 -12.18 43.31
CA VAL A 5 -18.79 -11.69 42.73
C VAL A 5 -18.47 -11.00 41.41
N LEU A 6 -19.02 -11.51 40.30
CA LEU A 6 -18.91 -10.88 38.98
C LEU A 6 -19.97 -9.77 38.81
N PRO A 7 -19.67 -8.64 38.13
CA PRO A 7 -20.63 -7.56 37.96
C PRO A 7 -21.65 -7.84 36.85
N ASP A 8 -22.87 -7.33 37.07
CA ASP A 8 -24.02 -7.40 36.17
C ASP A 8 -23.83 -6.55 34.89
N PRO A 9 -23.98 -7.13 33.68
CA PRO A 9 -23.73 -6.44 32.43
C PRO A 9 -24.86 -5.49 31.95
N ARG A 10 -25.90 -5.21 32.75
CA ARG A 10 -27.08 -4.44 32.30
C ARG A 10 -27.17 -2.97 32.73
N ARG A 11 -26.07 -2.32 33.15
CA ARG A 11 -26.10 -0.86 33.41
C ARG A 11 -25.61 -0.06 32.20
N HIS A 12 -26.56 0.59 31.51
CA HIS A 12 -26.27 1.68 30.58
C HIS A 12 -25.68 2.90 31.32
N PRO A 13 -24.70 3.63 30.74
CA PRO A 13 -24.18 4.84 31.34
C PRO A 13 -25.15 6.01 31.10
N GLN A 14 -25.59 6.65 32.17
CA GLN A 14 -26.18 7.99 32.10
C GLN A 14 -25.09 9.00 31.78
N HIS A 15 -25.38 9.92 30.85
CA HIS A 15 -24.51 11.03 30.47
C HIS A 15 -24.15 11.89 31.69
N ALA A 16 -22.87 11.88 32.05
CA ALA A 16 -22.32 12.82 33.02
C ALA A 16 -21.94 14.13 32.28
N HIS A 17 -22.65 15.21 32.61
CA HIS A 17 -22.19 16.57 32.30
C HIS A 17 -20.93 16.87 33.12
N TYR A 18 -19.80 17.05 32.44
CA TYR A 18 -18.58 17.57 33.06
C TYR A 18 -18.71 19.09 33.24
N GLY A 19 -19.13 19.51 34.44
CA GLY A 19 -18.89 20.86 34.94
C GLY A 19 -17.59 20.89 35.73
N ILE A 20 -16.61 21.69 35.30
CA ILE A 20 -15.37 21.91 36.05
C ILE A 20 -15.66 22.94 37.15
N HIS A 21 -15.84 22.48 38.39
CA HIS A 21 -15.87 23.33 39.57
C HIS A 21 -14.52 23.26 40.30
N ASN A 22 -14.01 24.40 40.78
CA ASN A 22 -12.88 24.41 41.70
C ASN A 22 -13.32 23.98 43.11
N ARG A 23 -12.37 23.64 43.98
CA ARG A 23 -12.58 23.12 45.35
C ARG A 23 -13.36 24.05 46.31
N ASN A 24 -13.68 25.27 45.91
CA ASN A 24 -14.34 26.28 46.73
C ASN A 24 -15.74 26.68 46.23
N GLY A 25 -16.30 26.03 45.21
CA GLY A 25 -17.71 26.19 44.84
C GLY A 25 -18.13 27.55 44.25
N ASN A 26 -17.18 28.40 43.86
CA ASN A 26 -17.49 29.70 43.24
C ASN A 26 -17.40 29.64 41.71
N GLU A 27 -18.40 30.20 41.02
CA GLU A 27 -18.37 30.41 39.57
C GLU A 27 -17.22 31.35 39.18
N LEU A 28 -16.41 30.92 38.21
CA LEU A 28 -15.34 31.74 37.65
C LEU A 28 -15.92 32.76 36.67
N PRO A 29 -15.55 34.04 36.75
CA PRO A 29 -15.96 35.04 35.76
C PRO A 29 -15.34 34.71 34.39
N LEU A 30 -16.16 34.81 33.34
CA LEU A 30 -15.74 34.71 31.94
C LEU A 30 -14.74 35.83 31.61
N LEU A 31 -13.44 35.49 31.65
CA LEU A 31 -12.38 36.35 31.15
C LEU A 31 -12.42 36.35 29.61
N SER A 32 -12.59 37.52 29.02
CA SER A 32 -12.47 37.74 27.58
C SER A 32 -11.06 37.34 27.10
N PRO A 33 -10.93 36.73 25.91
CA PRO A 33 -9.64 36.30 25.41
C PRO A 33 -8.76 37.52 25.08
N PRO A 34 -7.45 37.45 25.37
CA PRO A 34 -6.52 38.50 24.95
C PRO A 34 -6.34 38.46 23.43
N ALA A 35 -6.13 39.66 22.85
CA ALA A 35 -5.87 39.87 21.44
C ALA A 35 -4.73 38.97 20.92
N SER A 36 -4.98 38.41 19.74
CA SER A 36 -4.12 37.50 18.98
C SER A 36 -2.74 38.10 18.70
N ALA A 37 -1.72 37.61 19.40
CA ALA A 37 -0.34 37.71 18.93
C ALA A 37 -0.12 36.67 17.83
N SER A 38 -0.02 37.12 16.59
CA SER A 38 0.31 36.32 15.42
C SER A 38 1.68 35.66 15.58
N PRO A 39 1.80 34.31 15.54
CA PRO A 39 3.10 33.66 15.47
C PRO A 39 3.64 33.80 14.05
N ARG A 40 4.79 34.45 13.92
CA ARG A 40 5.59 34.47 12.70
C ARG A 40 5.82 33.03 12.24
N ALA A 41 5.30 32.69 11.07
CA ALA A 41 5.67 31.50 10.34
C ALA A 41 7.19 31.55 10.14
N HIS A 42 7.90 30.57 10.71
CA HIS A 42 9.22 30.23 10.23
C HIS A 42 9.03 29.63 8.85
N ASP A 43 9.25 30.45 7.81
CA ASP A 43 9.47 29.97 6.46
C ASP A 43 10.68 29.03 6.50
N ILE A 44 10.40 27.74 6.56
CA ILE A 44 11.37 26.72 6.17
C ILE A 44 11.48 26.88 4.65
N ASP A 45 12.63 27.31 4.18
CA ASP A 45 12.94 27.36 2.76
C ASP A 45 12.89 25.95 2.15
N LEU A 46 11.70 25.60 1.62
CA LEU A 46 11.41 24.31 0.98
C LEU A 46 12.08 24.19 -0.40
N THR A 47 12.73 25.24 -0.90
CA THR A 47 13.38 25.24 -2.21
C THR A 47 14.67 24.40 -2.18
N ALA A 48 15.39 24.36 -1.05
CA ALA A 48 16.56 23.51 -0.86
C ALA A 48 16.20 22.01 -0.66
N ALA A 49 15.00 21.70 -0.18
CA ALA A 49 14.54 20.33 0.03
C ALA A 49 14.14 19.61 -1.29
N ARG A 50 13.84 20.36 -2.36
CA ARG A 50 13.41 19.83 -3.67
C ARG A 50 14.47 19.00 -4.38
N GLY A 51 15.76 19.28 -4.17
CA GLY A 51 16.86 18.46 -4.67
C GLY A 51 17.23 17.29 -3.74
N TYR A 52 16.84 17.34 -2.46
CA TYR A 52 17.33 16.43 -1.43
C TYR A 52 16.58 15.09 -1.37
N ILE A 53 15.28 15.09 -1.65
CA ILE A 53 14.44 13.86 -1.61
C ILE A 53 14.84 12.91 -2.73
N SER A 54 15.07 13.45 -3.93
CA SER A 54 15.71 12.72 -5.04
C SER A 54 17.12 12.32 -4.63
N ALA A 55 17.99 13.25 -4.22
CA ALA A 55 19.38 12.93 -3.93
C ALA A 55 19.58 11.84 -2.85
N ARG A 56 18.70 11.66 -1.85
CA ARG A 56 18.90 10.65 -0.79
C ARG A 56 18.50 9.24 -1.23
N CYS A 57 17.36 9.07 -1.92
CA CYS A 57 17.04 7.78 -2.55
C CYS A 57 18.01 7.43 -3.68
N PHE A 58 18.56 8.44 -4.35
CA PHE A 58 19.58 8.23 -5.39
C PHE A 58 20.98 7.97 -4.82
N LYS A 59 21.38 8.57 -3.68
CA LYS A 59 22.74 8.41 -3.11
C LYS A 59 22.89 7.17 -2.23
N ASP A 60 21.91 6.84 -1.40
CA ASP A 60 22.10 5.86 -0.32
C ASP A 60 21.50 4.48 -0.63
N THR A 61 20.45 4.38 -1.46
CA THR A 61 19.74 3.11 -1.77
C THR A 61 19.83 2.63 -3.21
N CYS A 62 20.47 3.41 -4.10
CA CYS A 62 20.68 3.08 -5.51
C CYS A 62 22.18 2.98 -5.86
N ARG A 63 22.99 2.30 -5.04
CA ARG A 63 24.28 1.79 -5.53
C ARG A 63 24.00 0.69 -6.57
N PRO A 64 24.47 0.81 -7.82
CA PRO A 64 24.27 -0.20 -8.85
C PRO A 64 24.83 -1.58 -8.48
N ASP A 65 25.76 -1.65 -7.53
CA ASP A 65 26.55 -2.84 -7.23
C ASP A 65 25.85 -3.90 -6.38
N GLN A 66 24.57 -3.73 -5.99
CA GLN A 66 23.85 -4.69 -5.13
C GLN A 66 22.68 -5.43 -5.80
N LEU A 67 22.38 -5.17 -7.08
CA LEU A 67 21.45 -6.00 -7.83
C LEU A 67 22.20 -7.18 -8.48
N HIS A 68 22.60 -8.16 -7.66
CA HIS A 68 22.94 -9.49 -8.17
C HIS A 68 21.66 -10.20 -8.62
N LEU A 69 21.17 -9.83 -9.81
CA LEU A 69 20.31 -10.70 -10.58
C LEU A 69 21.18 -11.86 -11.05
N HIS A 70 20.87 -13.07 -10.57
CA HIS A 70 21.50 -14.30 -11.06
C HIS A 70 21.42 -14.34 -12.59
N PRO A 71 22.54 -14.53 -13.31
CA PRO A 71 22.48 -14.81 -14.74
C PRO A 71 21.81 -16.18 -14.91
N THR A 72 20.61 -16.19 -15.47
CA THR A 72 20.01 -17.42 -16.00
C THR A 72 20.86 -17.91 -17.19
N SER A 73 21.24 -19.18 -17.09
CA SER A 73 22.03 -20.04 -17.97
C SER A 73 21.96 -19.84 -19.50
N PRO A 74 22.99 -20.34 -20.22
CA PRO A 74 23.22 -20.05 -21.63
C PRO A 74 22.28 -20.79 -22.58
N ALA A 75 22.21 -20.23 -23.78
CA ALA A 75 21.50 -20.72 -24.94
C ALA A 75 21.73 -22.22 -25.20
N LEU A 76 20.63 -22.98 -25.28
CA LEU A 76 20.60 -24.29 -25.90
C LEU A 76 20.52 -24.09 -27.43
N GLU A 77 21.60 -24.47 -28.10
CA GLU A 77 21.63 -24.70 -29.55
C GLU A 77 20.59 -25.76 -29.94
N LEU A 78 19.74 -25.43 -30.91
CA LEU A 78 18.85 -26.39 -31.57
C LEU A 78 19.60 -27.07 -32.72
N PRO A 79 19.68 -28.41 -32.79
CA PRO A 79 20.00 -29.07 -34.03
C PRO A 79 18.76 -29.21 -34.92
N ASN A 80 18.97 -28.83 -36.17
CA ASN A 80 18.15 -29.03 -37.33
C ASN A 80 17.92 -30.54 -37.57
N LEU A 81 16.68 -31.04 -37.55
CA LEU A 81 16.34 -32.35 -38.11
C LEU A 81 14.96 -32.35 -38.79
N SER A 82 15.02 -32.63 -40.09
CA SER A 82 13.92 -32.86 -41.00
C SER A 82 13.38 -34.29 -40.94
N SER A 83 12.07 -34.41 -41.22
CA SER A 83 11.37 -35.50 -41.91
C SER A 83 11.02 -36.82 -41.20
N ASN A 84 9.70 -37.08 -41.22
CA ASN A 84 8.97 -38.34 -41.41
C ASN A 84 9.24 -39.55 -40.50
N CYS A 85 8.21 -39.99 -39.77
CA CYS A 85 7.79 -41.40 -39.72
C CYS A 85 6.37 -41.54 -39.12
N ALA A 86 5.67 -42.56 -39.61
CA ALA A 86 4.25 -42.81 -39.46
C ALA A 86 3.88 -43.66 -38.22
N PHE A 87 2.57 -43.61 -37.91
CA PHE A 87 1.70 -44.64 -37.30
C PHE A 87 2.30 -45.75 -36.42
N SER A 88 1.81 -45.84 -35.18
CA SER A 88 1.19 -47.05 -34.61
C SER A 88 0.57 -46.74 -33.24
N VAL A 89 -0.70 -47.11 -33.07
CA VAL A 89 -1.44 -47.06 -31.80
C VAL A 89 -1.30 -48.41 -31.10
N PRO A 90 -0.92 -48.48 -29.82
CA PRO A 90 -1.17 -49.65 -29.01
C PRO A 90 -2.43 -49.45 -28.15
N THR A 91 -3.39 -50.33 -28.38
CA THR A 91 -4.51 -50.62 -27.48
C THR A 91 -3.95 -51.28 -26.22
N SER A 92 -4.15 -50.68 -25.06
CA SER A 92 -3.83 -51.32 -23.77
C SER A 92 -5.03 -51.28 -22.84
N SER A 93 -5.45 -52.47 -22.45
CA SER A 93 -6.50 -52.82 -21.50
C SER A 93 -6.22 -52.31 -20.09
N PHE A 94 -7.19 -51.60 -19.50
CA PHE A 94 -7.18 -51.18 -18.10
C PHE A 94 -7.76 -52.31 -17.22
N THR A 95 -6.91 -52.92 -16.42
CA THR A 95 -7.29 -53.78 -15.28
C THR A 95 -7.43 -52.94 -14.02
N ALA A 96 -8.56 -53.08 -13.35
CA ALA A 96 -8.89 -52.41 -12.08
C ALA A 96 -8.17 -53.04 -10.88
N SER A 97 -7.62 -52.22 -9.99
CA SER A 97 -7.30 -52.51 -8.56
C SER A 97 -6.63 -51.29 -7.90
N PRO A 98 -6.50 -51.23 -6.56
CA PRO A 98 -7.56 -50.96 -5.61
C PRO A 98 -7.34 -49.61 -4.87
N THR A 99 -8.37 -49.21 -4.16
CA THR A 99 -8.54 -48.05 -3.28
C THR A 99 -7.31 -47.68 -2.42
N PRO A 100 -6.83 -46.43 -2.45
CA PRO A 100 -5.93 -45.92 -1.43
C PRO A 100 -6.70 -45.40 -0.21
N SER A 101 -6.25 -45.86 0.95
CA SER A 101 -6.58 -45.43 2.30
C SER A 101 -6.51 -43.90 2.47
N ILE A 102 -7.59 -43.30 2.97
CA ILE A 102 -7.68 -41.89 3.35
C ILE A 102 -6.90 -41.70 4.64
N ALA A 103 -5.62 -41.36 4.51
CA ALA A 103 -4.83 -40.83 5.62
C ALA A 103 -5.26 -39.39 5.90
N SER A 104 -5.61 -39.15 7.16
CA SER A 104 -5.95 -37.88 7.79
C SER A 104 -4.96 -36.77 7.42
N CYS A 105 -5.35 -35.92 6.45
CA CYS A 105 -4.69 -34.65 6.21
C CYS A 105 -5.24 -33.66 7.23
N LYS A 106 -4.39 -33.21 8.15
CA LYS A 106 -4.68 -32.11 9.08
C LYS A 106 -4.90 -30.84 8.26
N THR A 107 -6.16 -30.54 7.97
CA THR A 107 -6.57 -29.28 7.36
C THR A 107 -6.19 -28.14 8.29
N SER A 108 -5.18 -27.37 7.91
CA SER A 108 -4.90 -26.06 8.49
C SER A 108 -6.18 -25.24 8.49
N GLN A 109 -6.59 -24.79 9.67
CA GLN A 109 -7.62 -23.78 9.89
C GLN A 109 -7.21 -22.48 9.19
N TYR A 110 -7.51 -22.36 7.90
CA TYR A 110 -7.73 -21.07 7.29
C TYR A 110 -8.97 -20.51 7.95
N ILE A 111 -8.77 -19.50 8.80
CA ILE A 111 -9.83 -18.67 9.35
C ILE A 111 -10.54 -18.05 8.15
N LEU A 112 -11.66 -18.67 7.75
CA LEU A 112 -12.66 -18.09 6.88
C LEU A 112 -13.20 -16.86 7.64
N TYR A 113 -12.61 -15.69 7.38
CA TYR A 113 -13.28 -14.44 7.70
C TYR A 113 -14.59 -14.44 6.92
N HIS A 114 -15.66 -14.75 7.64
CA HIS A 114 -17.03 -14.74 7.15
C HIS A 114 -17.29 -13.45 6.39
N CYS A 115 -17.91 -13.62 5.23
CA CYS A 115 -18.46 -12.61 4.35
C CYS A 115 -19.45 -11.71 5.09
N CYS A 116 -18.96 -10.73 5.85
CA CYS A 116 -19.73 -9.55 6.15
C CYS A 116 -20.06 -8.89 4.81
N ASN A 117 -21.35 -8.69 4.57
CA ASN A 117 -21.95 -8.18 3.35
C ASN A 117 -21.16 -6.96 2.82
N MET A 118 -20.33 -7.15 1.78
CA MET A 118 -19.46 -6.10 1.20
C MET A 118 -20.23 -5.05 0.38
N ALA A 119 -21.56 -4.99 0.51
CA ALA A 119 -22.43 -4.17 -0.33
C ALA A 119 -22.26 -2.65 -0.13
N ASP A 120 -21.58 -2.22 0.93
CA ASP A 120 -21.51 -0.80 1.32
C ASP A 120 -20.13 -0.14 1.08
N LEU A 121 -19.22 -0.78 0.33
CA LEU A 121 -17.88 -0.23 0.05
C LEU A 121 -17.81 0.70 -1.17
N GLY A 122 -18.96 1.10 -1.71
CA GLY A 122 -19.07 1.94 -2.90
C GLY A 122 -18.90 1.17 -4.21
N ASP A 123 -18.78 1.91 -5.32
CA ASP A 123 -18.71 1.31 -6.65
C ASP A 123 -17.42 0.51 -6.85
N THR A 124 -17.50 -0.54 -7.66
CA THR A 124 -16.31 -1.31 -8.08
C THR A 124 -15.55 -0.52 -9.13
N ILE A 125 -14.26 -0.32 -8.90
CA ILE A 125 -13.35 0.37 -9.81
C ILE A 125 -12.63 -0.69 -10.65
N GLN A 126 -12.86 -0.65 -11.96
CA GLN A 126 -12.17 -1.51 -12.90
C GLN A 126 -10.84 -0.87 -13.30
N LEU A 127 -9.73 -1.53 -12.97
CA LEU A 127 -8.40 -1.16 -13.44
C LEU A 127 -8.04 -2.00 -14.67
N GLU A 128 -7.25 -1.42 -15.57
CA GLU A 128 -6.79 -2.14 -16.75
C GLU A 128 -5.83 -3.27 -16.34
N PRO A 129 -5.88 -4.44 -17.01
CA PRO A 129 -4.89 -5.50 -16.82
C PRO A 129 -3.46 -5.03 -17.11
N ASN A 130 -2.47 -5.72 -16.54
CA ASN A 130 -1.04 -5.50 -16.80
C ASN A 130 -0.60 -4.02 -16.67
N SER A 131 -1.12 -3.31 -15.68
CA SER A 131 -0.95 -1.87 -15.53
C SER A 131 -0.41 -1.51 -14.14
N LEU A 132 0.28 -0.37 -14.07
CA LEU A 132 0.81 0.23 -12.85
C LEU A 132 0.05 1.52 -12.55
N TYR A 133 -0.41 1.64 -11.32
CA TYR A 133 -1.08 2.83 -10.82
C TYR A 133 -0.44 3.32 -9.52
N VAL A 134 -0.40 4.64 -9.34
CA VAL A 134 -0.28 5.27 -8.03
C VAL A 134 -1.67 5.58 -7.53
N CYS A 135 -2.03 5.02 -6.38
CA CYS A 135 -3.30 5.29 -5.72
C CYS A 135 -3.11 6.29 -4.57
N LEU A 136 -3.99 7.29 -4.53
CA LEU A 136 -4.13 8.23 -3.43
C LEU A 136 -5.36 7.84 -2.61
N THR A 137 -5.16 7.50 -1.34
CA THR A 137 -6.25 7.23 -0.40
C THR A 137 -6.37 8.39 0.60
N GLN A 138 -7.58 8.82 0.91
CA GLN A 138 -7.86 9.86 1.89
C GLN A 138 -7.30 9.47 3.27
N LEU A 139 -6.73 10.46 3.98
CA LEU A 139 -6.41 10.38 5.39
C LEU A 139 -7.36 11.29 6.18
N LEU A 140 -7.62 10.96 7.45
CA LEU A 140 -8.37 11.83 8.38
C LEU A 140 -7.54 13.05 8.85
N VAL A 141 -6.33 13.20 8.33
CA VAL A 141 -5.42 14.31 8.55
C VAL A 141 -5.02 14.89 7.20
N PRO A 142 -4.58 16.15 7.11
CA PRO A 142 -4.18 16.75 5.84
C PRO A 142 -3.17 15.89 5.07
N GLY A 143 -3.46 15.66 3.79
CA GLY A 143 -2.63 14.88 2.89
C GLY A 143 -3.20 13.49 2.55
N PHE A 144 -2.38 12.70 1.87
CA PHE A 144 -2.81 11.41 1.30
C PHE A 144 -1.93 10.27 1.76
N HIS A 145 -2.53 9.08 1.81
CA HIS A 145 -1.77 7.84 1.79
C HIS A 145 -1.46 7.47 0.34
N TRP A 146 -0.17 7.33 0.03
CA TRP A 146 0.29 6.93 -1.31
C TRP A 146 0.53 5.43 -1.34
N SER A 147 0.12 4.78 -2.42
CA SER A 147 0.36 3.35 -2.62
C SER A 147 0.52 3.00 -4.09
N ILE A 148 1.24 1.92 -4.38
CA ILE A 148 1.38 1.37 -5.73
C ILE A 148 0.37 0.23 -5.90
N TYR A 149 -0.32 0.22 -7.03
CA TYR A 149 -1.19 -0.87 -7.46
C TYR A 149 -0.64 -1.43 -8.77
N ILE A 150 -0.46 -2.75 -8.83
CA ILE A 150 -0.07 -3.45 -10.06
C ILE A 150 -1.14 -4.49 -10.35
N THR A 151 -1.69 -4.46 -11.55
CA THR A 151 -2.68 -5.43 -12.02
C THR A 151 -2.01 -6.53 -12.83
N ASP A 152 -2.45 -7.76 -12.62
CA ASP A 152 -2.05 -8.91 -13.43
C ASP A 152 -2.82 -8.94 -14.77
N SER A 153 -2.60 -10.01 -15.56
CA SER A 153 -3.26 -10.20 -16.86
C SER A 153 -4.78 -10.39 -16.76
N LYS A 154 -5.32 -10.62 -15.56
CA LYS A 154 -6.76 -10.78 -15.28
C LYS A 154 -7.37 -9.52 -14.66
N GLY A 155 -6.60 -8.45 -14.49
CA GLY A 155 -7.04 -7.23 -13.81
C GLY A 155 -7.08 -7.36 -12.28
N THR A 156 -6.56 -8.44 -11.70
CA THR A 156 -6.44 -8.57 -10.24
C THR A 156 -5.32 -7.68 -9.75
N ALA A 157 -5.62 -6.76 -8.85
CA ALA A 157 -4.65 -5.81 -8.34
C ALA A 157 -3.94 -6.33 -7.09
N THR A 158 -2.65 -6.05 -6.98
CA THR A 158 -1.90 -6.13 -5.72
C THR A 158 -1.51 -4.73 -5.30
N ARG A 159 -1.85 -4.35 -4.06
CA ARG A 159 -1.45 -3.10 -3.44
C ARG A 159 -0.13 -3.29 -2.72
N TYR A 160 0.80 -2.37 -2.93
CA TYR A 160 2.10 -2.27 -2.27
C TYR A 160 2.20 -0.90 -1.61
N HIS A 161 2.50 -0.86 -0.31
CA HIS A 161 2.62 0.42 0.40
C HIS A 161 3.43 0.35 1.69
N TRP A 162 3.98 1.51 2.04
CA TRP A 162 4.53 1.78 3.36
C TRP A 162 3.42 2.31 4.28
N ARG A 163 3.08 1.61 5.35
CA ARG A 163 1.96 1.99 6.23
C ARG A 163 2.27 1.76 7.70
N GLN A 164 1.49 2.42 8.57
CA GLN A 164 1.50 2.12 9.98
C GLN A 164 0.98 0.70 10.26
N VAL A 165 1.62 0.02 11.20
CA VAL A 165 1.24 -1.32 11.66
C VAL A 165 0.55 -1.24 13.01
N ASN A 166 -0.53 -2.01 13.15
CA ASN A 166 -1.31 -2.09 14.39
C ASN A 166 -0.88 -3.27 15.27
N SER A 167 -0.04 -4.17 14.76
CA SER A 167 0.33 -5.45 15.36
C SER A 167 1.72 -5.43 16.02
N ARG A 168 2.12 -4.30 16.60
CA ARG A 168 3.41 -4.17 17.31
C ARG A 168 3.40 -5.02 18.58
N GLN A 169 4.47 -5.78 18.81
CA GLN A 169 4.62 -6.62 20.01
C GLN A 169 5.33 -5.87 21.13
N ALA A 170 6.27 -4.98 20.79
CA ALA A 170 7.02 -4.16 21.72
C ALA A 170 7.04 -2.65 21.33
N PRO A 171 7.22 -1.74 22.30
CA PRO A 171 7.37 -0.30 22.03
C PRO A 171 8.59 0.07 21.16
N THR A 172 9.55 -0.84 20.99
CA THR A 172 10.73 -0.69 20.15
C THR A 172 10.51 -1.16 18.71
N ASP A 173 9.45 -1.92 18.45
CA ASP A 173 9.17 -2.45 17.11
C ASP A 173 8.89 -1.29 16.13
N PRO A 174 9.24 -1.43 14.85
CA PRO A 174 8.83 -0.50 13.80
C PRO A 174 7.35 -0.09 13.88
N ILE A 175 7.07 1.21 13.76
CA ILE A 175 5.69 1.72 13.70
C ILE A 175 5.10 1.67 12.31
N GLU A 176 5.94 1.70 11.27
CA GLU A 176 5.54 1.59 9.87
C GLU A 176 6.41 0.55 9.17
N GLU A 177 5.83 -0.18 8.23
CA GLU A 177 6.54 -1.20 7.45
C GLU A 177 5.99 -1.26 6.02
N PHE A 178 6.77 -1.90 5.14
CA PHE A 178 6.31 -2.28 3.81
C PHE A 178 5.36 -3.49 3.93
N THR A 179 4.17 -3.35 3.37
CA THR A 179 3.19 -4.44 3.27
C THR A 179 2.62 -4.51 1.87
N TYR A 180 2.08 -5.67 1.50
CA TYR A 180 1.38 -5.86 0.26
C TYR A 180 0.19 -6.80 0.43
N ASN A 181 -0.87 -6.60 -0.34
CA ASN A 181 -2.07 -7.42 -0.29
C ASN A 181 -2.73 -7.47 -1.68
N VAL A 182 -3.25 -8.63 -2.06
CA VAL A 182 -4.12 -8.77 -3.22
C VAL A 182 -5.47 -8.12 -2.89
N ILE A 183 -5.95 -7.25 -3.78
CA ILE A 183 -7.22 -6.53 -3.66
C ILE A 183 -8.08 -6.88 -4.88
N ASN A 184 -9.15 -7.62 -4.63
CA ASN A 184 -10.14 -7.99 -5.62
C ASN A 184 -11.51 -8.20 -4.95
N PRO A 185 -12.57 -7.43 -5.30
CA PRO A 185 -12.53 -6.27 -6.20
C PRO A 185 -11.83 -5.06 -5.58
N ILE A 186 -11.47 -4.08 -6.41
CA ILE A 186 -11.15 -2.73 -5.94
C ILE A 186 -12.44 -1.94 -5.89
N THR A 187 -12.66 -1.22 -4.79
CA THR A 187 -13.86 -0.43 -4.53
C THR A 187 -13.50 1.01 -4.24
N GLU A 188 -14.45 1.94 -4.38
CA GLU A 188 -14.25 3.35 -4.01
C GLU A 188 -13.81 3.50 -2.56
N MET A 189 -14.44 2.78 -1.63
CA MET A 189 -13.99 2.74 -0.24
C MET A 189 -13.18 1.49 0.06
N THR A 190 -12.04 1.67 0.72
CA THR A 190 -11.25 0.57 1.27
C THR A 190 -11.97 -0.11 2.42
N ARG A 191 -11.57 -1.35 2.75
CA ARG A 191 -12.06 -2.07 3.95
C ARG A 191 -11.79 -1.33 5.26
N GLY A 192 -10.84 -0.40 5.27
CA GLY A 192 -10.56 0.47 6.41
C GLY A 192 -11.42 1.75 6.46
N ASN A 193 -12.50 1.81 5.67
CA ASN A 193 -13.39 2.97 5.57
C ASN A 193 -12.68 4.26 5.11
N ASN A 194 -11.68 4.12 4.23
CA ASN A 194 -11.01 5.26 3.59
C ASN A 194 -11.37 5.31 2.11
N LEU A 195 -11.64 6.50 1.58
CA LEU A 195 -11.92 6.73 0.17
C LEU A 195 -10.65 6.65 -0.69
N ASN A 196 -10.65 5.84 -1.73
CA ASN A 196 -9.67 5.91 -2.80
C ASN A 196 -10.00 7.13 -3.66
N LEU A 197 -9.18 8.18 -3.57
CA LEU A 197 -9.45 9.44 -4.25
C LEU A 197 -9.10 9.35 -5.73
N ALA A 198 -7.93 8.78 -6.03
CA ALA A 198 -7.44 8.69 -7.40
C ALA A 198 -6.65 7.41 -7.66
N PHE A 199 -6.77 6.90 -8.88
CA PHE A 199 -5.85 5.92 -9.47
C PHE A 199 -5.16 6.56 -10.66
N ILE A 200 -3.85 6.70 -10.57
CA ILE A 200 -3.06 7.43 -11.55
C ILE A 200 -2.17 6.46 -12.31
N LYS A 201 -2.55 6.15 -13.54
CA LYS A 201 -1.87 5.18 -14.40
C LYS A 201 -0.54 5.72 -14.90
N ILE A 202 0.52 4.93 -14.75
CA ILE A 202 1.85 5.22 -15.32
C ILE A 202 1.92 4.56 -16.69
N THR A 203 1.75 5.33 -17.77
CA THR A 203 1.67 4.78 -19.14
C THR A 203 2.97 4.17 -19.64
N ALA A 204 4.10 4.60 -19.09
CA ALA A 204 5.42 4.09 -19.44
C ALA A 204 5.77 2.74 -18.77
N TYR A 205 4.84 2.16 -17.99
CA TYR A 205 5.00 0.84 -17.39
C TYR A 205 4.88 -0.27 -18.44
N THR A 206 5.84 -1.18 -18.46
CA THR A 206 5.79 -2.42 -19.25
C THR A 206 5.75 -3.61 -18.30
N ALA A 207 4.65 -4.35 -18.29
CA ALA A 207 4.52 -5.51 -17.41
C ALA A 207 5.61 -6.56 -17.71
N PRO A 208 6.41 -6.96 -16.71
CA PRO A 208 7.43 -7.99 -16.91
C PRO A 208 6.76 -9.32 -17.25
N ARG A 209 7.35 -10.07 -18.20
CA ARG A 209 6.86 -11.41 -18.54
C ARG A 209 6.96 -12.32 -17.32
N GLY A 210 5.83 -12.87 -16.89
CA GLY A 210 5.77 -13.70 -15.69
C GLY A 210 5.90 -12.91 -14.37
N GLY A 211 5.69 -11.59 -14.38
CA GLY A 211 5.66 -10.78 -13.16
C GLY A 211 4.63 -11.29 -12.17
N SER A 212 5.10 -11.82 -11.04
CA SER A 212 4.28 -12.23 -9.91
C SER A 212 4.34 -11.18 -8.79
N SER A 213 3.49 -11.33 -7.77
CA SER A 213 3.60 -10.53 -6.55
C SER A 213 4.99 -10.64 -5.92
N ASP A 214 5.57 -11.84 -5.92
CA ASP A 214 6.86 -12.12 -5.27
C ASP A 214 8.01 -11.38 -5.95
N TYR A 215 7.94 -11.26 -7.28
CA TYR A 215 8.87 -10.43 -8.04
C TYR A 215 8.85 -8.98 -7.54
N PHE A 216 7.67 -8.36 -7.45
CA PHE A 216 7.56 -6.97 -6.98
C PHE A 216 7.89 -6.81 -5.49
N VAL A 217 7.60 -7.81 -4.66
CA VAL A 217 8.05 -7.84 -3.26
C VAL A 217 9.57 -7.75 -3.19
N SER A 218 10.29 -8.52 -4.00
CA SER A 218 11.76 -8.48 -4.03
C SER A 218 12.30 -7.10 -4.46
N VAL A 219 11.61 -6.41 -5.36
CA VAL A 219 11.97 -5.05 -5.80
C VAL A 219 11.71 -4.03 -4.69
N PHE A 220 10.60 -4.16 -3.96
CA PHE A 220 10.11 -3.15 -3.03
C PHE A 220 10.58 -3.31 -1.57
N GLN A 221 10.92 -4.53 -1.15
CA GLN A 221 11.32 -4.82 0.23
C GLN A 221 12.53 -3.99 0.67
N GLY A 222 13.46 -3.71 -0.24
CA GLY A 222 14.65 -2.90 0.02
C GLY A 222 14.48 -1.39 -0.21
N VAL A 223 13.26 -0.86 -0.36
CA VAL A 223 13.06 0.59 -0.51
C VAL A 223 13.42 1.32 0.77
N PHE A 224 12.90 0.87 1.91
CA PHE A 224 13.30 1.31 3.24
C PHE A 224 13.77 0.08 4.01
N PRO A 225 15.09 -0.14 4.15
CA PRO A 225 15.62 -1.30 4.86
C PRO A 225 15.29 -1.26 6.36
N ASP A 226 15.16 -0.04 6.90
CA ASP A 226 14.92 0.21 8.32
C ASP A 226 13.72 1.14 8.53
N SER A 227 13.17 1.10 9.74
CA SER A 227 12.07 1.96 10.22
C SER A 227 12.28 2.28 11.69
N TYR A 228 11.60 3.30 12.19
CA TYR A 228 11.68 3.73 13.58
C TYR A 228 10.41 3.34 14.35
N SER A 229 10.51 3.36 15.68
CA SER A 229 9.42 2.99 16.59
C SER A 229 8.37 4.09 16.75
N THR A 230 8.62 5.30 16.23
CA THR A 230 7.68 6.42 16.23
C THR A 230 7.52 7.06 14.85
N VAL A 231 6.28 7.47 14.52
CA VAL A 231 5.98 8.19 13.27
C VAL A 231 6.82 9.46 13.18
N ARG A 232 7.00 10.18 14.29
CA ARG A 232 7.80 11.41 14.34
C ARG A 232 9.26 11.19 13.95
N GLU A 233 9.87 10.06 14.32
CA GLU A 233 11.23 9.71 13.90
C GLU A 233 11.30 9.31 12.42
N ASN A 234 10.32 8.53 11.94
CA ASN A 234 10.18 8.25 10.51
C ASN A 234 10.11 9.56 9.70
N ARG A 235 9.26 10.51 10.11
CA ARG A 235 9.15 11.83 9.44
C ARG A 235 10.42 12.67 9.52
N ARG A 236 11.11 12.68 10.67
CA ARG A 236 12.44 13.33 10.79
C ARG A 236 13.48 12.75 9.82
N ASN A 237 13.34 11.47 9.49
CA ASN A 237 14.19 10.77 8.52
C ASN A 237 13.60 10.70 7.10
N GLN A 238 12.50 11.43 6.83
CA GLN A 238 11.81 11.43 5.54
C GLN A 238 11.26 10.07 5.08
N LEU A 239 11.12 9.10 6.00
CA LEU A 239 10.43 7.84 5.74
C LEU A 239 8.93 8.10 5.75
N THR A 240 8.33 8.25 4.58
CA THR A 240 6.89 8.50 4.39
C THR A 240 6.36 7.63 3.26
N CYS A 241 5.06 7.39 3.21
CA CYS A 241 4.46 6.63 2.10
C CYS A 241 4.68 7.31 0.74
N ARG A 242 4.65 8.65 0.69
CA ARG A 242 5.01 9.43 -0.51
C ARG A 242 6.45 9.19 -0.93
N THR A 243 7.41 9.38 -0.02
CA THR A 243 8.83 9.13 -0.31
C THR A 243 9.05 7.68 -0.77
N TRP A 244 8.40 6.71 -0.09
CA TRP A 244 8.48 5.30 -0.43
C TRP A 244 8.02 5.03 -1.87
N VAL A 245 6.85 5.58 -2.28
CA VAL A 245 6.34 5.41 -3.65
C VAL A 245 7.31 5.97 -4.67
N MET A 246 7.87 7.16 -4.45
CA MET A 246 8.83 7.75 -5.39
C MET A 246 10.09 6.90 -5.53
N CYS A 247 10.61 6.34 -4.44
CA CYS A 247 11.78 5.48 -4.48
C CYS A 247 11.46 4.08 -5.08
N ALA A 248 10.24 3.58 -4.89
CA ALA A 248 9.75 2.37 -5.55
C ALA A 248 9.61 2.56 -7.08
N LEU A 249 9.08 3.70 -7.54
CA LEU A 249 9.03 4.05 -8.97
C LEU A 249 10.43 4.14 -9.57
N GLU A 250 11.38 4.73 -8.86
CA GLU A 250 12.79 4.79 -9.29
C GLU A 250 13.42 3.39 -9.39
N LYS A 251 13.12 2.47 -8.45
CA LYS A 251 13.56 1.07 -8.56
C LYS A 251 12.98 0.36 -9.78
N LEU A 252 11.70 0.58 -10.08
CA LEU A 252 11.07 0.02 -11.29
C LEU A 252 11.71 0.59 -12.57
N ARG A 253 12.03 1.89 -12.59
CA ARG A 253 12.78 2.52 -13.68
C ARG A 253 14.16 1.89 -13.85
N ALA A 254 14.92 1.76 -12.77
CA ALA A 254 16.25 1.15 -12.79
C ALA A 254 16.22 -0.32 -13.25
N ALA A 255 15.12 -1.05 -12.99
CA ALA A 255 14.89 -2.41 -13.46
C ALA A 255 14.40 -2.50 -14.92
N GLY A 256 14.24 -1.37 -15.63
CA GLY A 256 13.74 -1.34 -17.01
C GLY A 256 12.25 -1.63 -17.16
N ILE A 257 11.48 -1.53 -16.06
CA ILE A 257 10.03 -1.78 -16.04
C ILE A 257 9.24 -0.51 -16.37
N ILE A 258 9.78 0.64 -15.99
CA ILE A 258 9.24 1.96 -16.37
C ILE A 258 10.20 2.60 -17.37
N ASN A 259 9.71 2.87 -18.57
CA ASN A 259 10.48 3.46 -19.67
C ASN A 259 10.46 4.99 -19.60
N LEU A 260 10.92 5.55 -18.48
CA LEU A 260 11.10 6.99 -18.27
C LEU A 260 12.55 7.28 -17.89
N ASP A 261 13.03 8.48 -18.20
CA ASP A 261 14.30 8.93 -17.64
C ASP A 261 14.16 9.31 -16.15
N ALA A 262 15.29 9.41 -15.44
CA ALA A 262 15.32 9.70 -14.02
C ALA A 262 14.70 11.08 -13.68
N ALA A 263 14.88 12.08 -14.56
CA ALA A 263 14.34 13.42 -14.35
C ALA A 263 12.80 13.42 -14.45
N THR A 264 12.24 12.64 -15.38
CA THR A 264 10.81 12.48 -15.59
C THR A 264 10.17 11.74 -14.42
N VAL A 265 10.81 10.67 -13.92
CA VAL A 265 10.37 9.98 -12.70
C VAL A 265 10.35 10.92 -11.50
N ALA A 266 11.40 11.73 -11.30
CA ALA A 266 11.42 12.74 -10.24
C ALA A 266 10.28 13.77 -10.40
N GLY A 267 9.95 14.13 -11.64
CA GLY A 267 8.84 15.04 -11.96
C GLY A 267 7.44 14.46 -11.75
N LEU A 268 7.28 13.13 -11.60
CA LEU A 268 5.97 12.52 -11.34
C LEU A 268 5.38 12.98 -10.01
N GLU A 269 6.21 13.28 -9.01
CA GLU A 269 5.74 13.66 -7.68
C GLU A 269 4.83 14.89 -7.73
N GLU A 270 5.24 15.95 -8.42
CA GLU A 270 4.45 17.18 -8.55
C GLU A 270 3.17 16.95 -9.36
N LYS A 271 3.22 16.10 -10.40
CA LYS A 271 2.03 15.73 -11.18
C LYS A 271 1.01 14.97 -10.32
N ILE A 272 1.47 14.01 -9.52
CA ILE A 272 0.61 13.23 -8.62
C ILE A 272 -0.01 14.13 -7.55
N LYS A 273 0.77 15.06 -6.96
CA LYS A 273 0.23 16.06 -6.03
C LYS A 273 -0.85 16.92 -6.66
N ALA A 274 -0.63 17.40 -7.88
CA ALA A 274 -1.60 18.22 -8.60
C ALA A 274 -2.94 17.47 -8.81
N VAL A 275 -2.88 16.19 -9.17
CA VAL A 275 -4.08 15.33 -9.25
C VAL A 275 -4.74 15.20 -7.88
N GLY A 276 -3.97 14.92 -6.83
CA GLY A 276 -4.49 14.82 -5.46
C GLY A 276 -5.24 16.08 -5.02
N SER A 277 -4.65 17.26 -5.19
CA SER A 277 -5.27 18.54 -4.83
C SER A 277 -6.55 18.83 -5.64
N ALA A 278 -6.55 18.48 -6.93
CA ALA A 278 -7.75 18.62 -7.76
C ALA A 278 -8.88 17.72 -7.27
N VAL A 279 -8.58 16.47 -6.89
CA VAL A 279 -9.58 15.54 -6.36
C VAL A 279 -10.08 15.95 -4.98
N GLU A 280 -9.22 16.41 -4.06
CA GLU A 280 -9.68 16.95 -2.76
C GLU A 280 -10.65 18.12 -2.94
N THR A 281 -10.35 19.01 -3.90
CA THR A 281 -11.23 20.14 -4.21
C THR A 281 -12.58 19.65 -4.73
N ALA A 282 -12.60 18.63 -5.59
CA ALA A 282 -13.84 18.02 -6.08
C ALA A 282 -14.67 17.39 -4.94
N VAL A 283 -14.03 16.61 -4.06
CA VAL A 283 -14.67 16.00 -2.89
C VAL A 283 -15.23 17.08 -1.96
N ALA A 284 -14.48 18.15 -1.69
CA ALA A 284 -14.94 19.28 -0.89
C ALA A 284 -16.15 20.01 -1.49
N ASN A 285 -16.28 19.96 -2.83
CA ASN A 285 -17.42 20.51 -3.56
C ASN A 285 -18.59 19.52 -3.73
N GLY A 286 -18.53 18.33 -3.10
CA GLY A 286 -19.59 17.34 -3.12
C GLY A 286 -19.55 16.34 -4.28
N ASP A 287 -18.41 16.20 -4.97
CA ASP A 287 -18.16 15.13 -5.95
C ASP A 287 -17.20 14.09 -5.35
N PRO A 288 -17.73 13.08 -4.61
CA PRO A 288 -16.91 12.10 -3.90
C PRO A 288 -16.38 10.97 -4.79
N HIS A 289 -16.61 11.03 -6.10
CA HIS A 289 -16.29 9.91 -6.98
C HIS A 289 -14.79 9.74 -7.21
N THR A 290 -14.36 8.48 -7.17
CA THR A 290 -12.95 8.15 -7.43
C THR A 290 -12.58 8.51 -8.87
N LYS A 291 -11.42 9.16 -9.07
CA LYS A 291 -10.95 9.53 -10.41
C LYS A 291 -9.88 8.58 -10.91
N VAL A 292 -9.95 8.17 -12.18
CA VAL A 292 -8.86 7.48 -12.87
C VAL A 292 -8.18 8.47 -13.81
N ALA A 293 -6.88 8.71 -13.57
CA ALA A 293 -6.07 9.63 -14.36
C ALA A 293 -4.92 8.86 -15.03
N THR A 294 -4.34 9.44 -16.09
CA THR A 294 -3.28 8.83 -16.88
C THR A 294 -2.13 9.82 -17.01
N MET A 295 -0.88 9.35 -16.88
CA MET A 295 0.33 10.16 -17.02
C MET A 295 1.47 9.44 -17.72
#